data_AF-A0A8T0JCY1-F1
#
_entry.id   AF-A0A8T0JCY1-F1
#
_cell.length_a   1.000
_cell.length_b   1.000
_cell.length_c   1.000
_cell.angle_alpha   90.00
_cell.angle_beta   90.00
_cell.angle_gamma   90.00
#
_symmetry.space_group_name_H-M   'P 1'
#
loop_
_entity.id
_entity.type
_entity.pdbx_description
1 polymer ?
#
loop_
_entity_poly.entity_id
_entity_poly.type
_entity_poly.pdbx_seq_one_letter_code
_entity_poly.pdbx_strand_id
1 'polypeptide(L)'
;MASARLMHLPKPVGPYHVSFADFELRPSGDDECVSSHPSDVEKDDSLKLEGVPPMRFFYPTAAEPRWRLGETQSRRWLPHFNYTWGYFSKVIQPSSFLRRLAIWTLSCLMHLFMWLQLHCSVAQAILVPVSEQGKNSGRLPVVIFCHGMWACRTTYTIACCDMASHGYIVVAVEHMDGSAVAAKYRDGKGRRKWITHAGAERPFDDTPIADRSKQLRKRISELRKVVDILEMLDSGLVRQKSNAVRGRASLDVGMLQGRIDMCQLAIRGHSFGGSTAIVACGLDKRLKCCIAEDAWFQPIEQVIYPMASRQCDCKLHNS
;
A
#
# COMPACT_ATOMS: atom_id res chain seq x y z
N MET A 1 16.31 36.90 -9.29
CA MET A 1 16.56 35.92 -8.21
C MET A 1 16.18 34.55 -8.73
N ALA A 2 17.13 33.60 -8.72
CA ALA A 2 16.92 32.26 -9.26
C ALA A 2 15.73 31.58 -8.56
N SER A 3 14.73 31.15 -9.34
CA SER A 3 13.65 30.29 -8.83
C SER A 3 14.30 29.04 -8.26
N ALA A 4 14.28 28.88 -6.94
CA ALA A 4 14.70 27.65 -6.29
C ALA A 4 13.82 26.52 -6.86
N ARG A 5 14.36 25.74 -7.80
CA ARG A 5 13.68 24.55 -8.31
C ARG A 5 13.53 23.58 -7.15
N LEU A 6 12.32 23.49 -6.60
CA LEU A 6 11.92 22.44 -5.68
C LEU A 6 12.36 21.09 -6.26
N MET A 7 13.07 20.27 -5.46
CA MET A 7 13.43 18.92 -5.86
C MET A 7 12.15 18.07 -5.93
N HIS A 8 11.62 17.90 -7.13
CA HIS A 8 10.55 16.95 -7.37
C HIS A 8 11.14 15.58 -7.71
N LEU A 9 10.44 14.50 -7.36
CA LEU A 9 10.76 13.17 -7.87
C LEU A 9 10.79 13.21 -9.41
N PRO A 10 11.60 12.36 -10.09
CA PRO A 10 11.59 12.26 -11.55
C PRO A 10 10.17 12.17 -12.10
N LYS A 11 9.92 12.85 -13.22
CA LYS A 11 8.60 12.81 -13.85
C LYS A 11 8.35 11.41 -14.41
N PRO A 12 7.15 10.83 -14.20
CA PRO A 12 6.73 9.60 -14.87
C PRO A 12 6.84 9.74 -16.40
N VAL A 13 7.13 8.65 -17.11
CA VAL A 13 7.33 8.70 -18.58
C VAL A 13 6.07 8.40 -19.38
N GLY A 14 5.02 7.89 -18.74
CA GLY A 14 3.76 7.56 -19.40
C GLY A 14 2.95 8.78 -19.84
N PRO A 15 1.94 8.58 -20.70
CA PRO A 15 1.16 9.66 -21.30
C PRO A 15 0.20 10.37 -20.32
N TYR A 16 -0.12 9.73 -19.18
CA TYR A 16 -1.06 10.29 -18.21
C TYR A 16 -0.34 11.03 -17.09
N HIS A 17 -0.94 12.14 -16.65
CA HIS A 17 -0.57 12.72 -15.37
C HIS A 17 -0.94 11.75 -14.24
N VAL A 18 -0.32 11.91 -13.08
CA VAL A 18 -0.53 11.02 -11.92
C VAL A 18 -0.91 11.81 -10.70
N SER A 19 -1.88 11.27 -9.96
CA SER A 19 -2.21 11.69 -8.61
C SER A 19 -2.05 10.55 -7.62
N PHE A 20 -2.09 10.86 -6.33
CA PHE A 20 -2.19 9.88 -5.28
C PHE A 20 -3.11 10.33 -4.14
N ALA A 21 -3.69 9.36 -3.44
CA ALA A 21 -4.47 9.57 -2.24
C ALA A 21 -4.35 8.38 -1.28
N ASP A 22 -4.53 8.62 0.02
CA ASP A 22 -4.47 7.60 1.06
C ASP A 22 -5.89 7.13 1.44
N PHE A 23 -6.01 5.83 1.70
CA PHE A 23 -7.20 5.19 2.23
C PHE A 23 -6.84 4.39 3.49
N GLU A 24 -7.66 4.54 4.51
CA GLU A 24 -7.53 3.83 5.78
C GLU A 24 -8.95 3.49 6.24
N LEU A 25 -9.28 2.20 6.33
CA LEU A 25 -10.62 1.78 6.73
C LEU A 25 -10.85 2.14 8.21
N ARG A 26 -12.00 2.73 8.54
CA ARG A 26 -12.41 2.95 9.93
C ARG A 26 -12.74 1.62 10.62
N PRO A 27 -12.35 1.42 11.89
CA PRO A 27 -12.80 0.28 12.68
C PRO A 27 -14.33 0.24 12.79
N SER A 28 -14.91 -0.95 12.76
CA SER A 28 -16.36 -1.24 12.67
C SER A 28 -17.22 -0.84 13.87
N GLY A 29 -16.81 0.16 14.67
CA GLY A 29 -17.64 0.69 15.77
C GLY A 29 -18.83 1.55 15.31
N ASP A 30 -18.93 1.82 14.01
CA ASP A 30 -20.01 2.59 13.38
C ASP A 30 -20.79 1.64 12.44
N ASP A 31 -21.94 1.13 12.89
CA ASP A 31 -22.82 0.12 12.21
C ASP A 31 -23.34 0.48 10.80
N GLU A 32 -22.85 1.56 10.17
CA GLU A 32 -23.30 1.99 8.85
C GLU A 32 -22.19 2.14 7.80
N CYS A 33 -20.96 1.69 8.08
CA CYS A 33 -19.80 1.94 7.20
C CYS A 33 -19.75 1.10 5.91
N VAL A 34 -20.46 -0.02 5.85
CA VAL A 34 -20.49 -0.93 4.69
C VAL A 34 -21.93 -1.39 4.48
N SER A 35 -22.47 -1.29 3.28
CA SER A 35 -23.80 -1.84 2.97
C SER A 35 -23.74 -3.35 2.71
N SER A 36 -24.71 -4.10 3.23
CA SER A 36 -24.87 -5.54 2.94
C SER A 36 -25.66 -5.78 1.63
N HIS A 37 -25.35 -6.87 0.94
CA HIS A 37 -26.16 -7.37 -0.20
C HIS A 37 -27.40 -8.14 0.30
N PRO A 38 -28.57 -8.07 -0.38
CA PRO A 38 -29.77 -8.81 0.02
C PRO A 38 -29.72 -10.35 -0.18
N SER A 39 -28.61 -10.91 -0.68
CA SER A 39 -28.51 -12.33 -1.06
C SER A 39 -27.61 -13.19 -0.17
N ASP A 40 -26.91 -12.62 0.80
CA ASP A 40 -25.84 -13.33 1.53
C ASP A 40 -26.26 -13.74 2.96
N VAL A 41 -27.42 -14.38 3.10
CA VAL A 41 -27.89 -14.88 4.42
C VAL A 41 -27.33 -16.26 4.76
N GLU A 42 -26.72 -17.00 3.82
CA GLU A 42 -26.19 -18.34 4.14
C GLU A 42 -24.86 -18.65 3.45
N LYS A 43 -23.77 -18.11 4.00
CA LYS A 43 -22.56 -18.86 4.42
C LYS A 43 -21.38 -17.94 4.67
N ASP A 44 -20.70 -18.27 5.77
CA ASP A 44 -19.29 -18.06 6.07
C ASP A 44 -18.93 -16.90 7.00
N ASP A 45 -17.98 -17.21 7.88
CA ASP A 45 -17.47 -16.43 9.00
C ASP A 45 -17.27 -14.96 8.58
N SER A 46 -18.15 -14.09 9.09
CA SER A 46 -18.19 -12.62 8.93
C SER A 46 -16.93 -12.01 8.31
N LEU A 47 -17.07 -11.24 7.23
CA LEU A 47 -16.00 -10.47 6.59
C LEU A 47 -15.31 -9.57 7.65
N LYS A 48 -14.30 -10.10 8.36
CA LYS A 48 -13.60 -9.43 9.46
C LYS A 48 -12.64 -8.40 8.86
N LEU A 49 -13.20 -7.24 8.53
CA LEU A 49 -12.52 -6.05 8.01
C LEU A 49 -11.58 -5.39 9.03
N GLU A 50 -11.51 -5.90 10.26
CA GLU A 50 -10.49 -5.50 11.21
C GLU A 50 -9.09 -5.84 10.70
N GLY A 51 -8.15 -4.90 10.84
CA GLY A 51 -6.76 -5.12 10.45
C GLY A 51 -6.51 -5.03 8.93
N VAL A 52 -7.39 -4.37 8.17
CA VAL A 52 -7.06 -3.91 6.81
C VAL A 52 -5.89 -2.92 6.90
N PRO A 53 -4.79 -3.14 6.16
CA PRO A 53 -3.66 -2.22 6.17
C PRO A 53 -4.03 -0.88 5.51
N PRO A 54 -3.46 0.25 5.97
CA PRO A 54 -3.53 1.50 5.24
C PRO A 54 -2.88 1.35 3.86
N MET A 55 -3.37 2.11 2.90
CA MET A 55 -2.91 2.03 1.53
C MET A 55 -2.84 3.41 0.88
N ARG A 56 -1.91 3.56 -0.06
CA ARG A 56 -1.81 4.72 -0.95
C ARG A 56 -2.16 4.28 -2.36
N PHE A 57 -3.17 4.91 -2.92
CA PHE A 57 -3.54 4.76 -4.32
C PHE A 57 -2.75 5.76 -5.15
N PHE A 58 -2.15 5.31 -6.24
CA PHE A 58 -1.66 6.13 -7.34
C PHE A 58 -2.53 5.83 -8.56
N TYR A 59 -2.94 6.87 -9.27
CA TYR A 59 -3.89 6.70 -10.38
C TYR A 59 -3.68 7.76 -11.47
N PRO A 60 -3.97 7.41 -12.73
CA PRO A 60 -3.89 8.33 -13.86
C PRO A 60 -4.94 9.42 -13.72
N THR A 61 -4.58 10.65 -14.09
CA THR A 61 -5.49 11.81 -14.06
C THR A 61 -5.43 12.61 -15.35
N ALA A 62 -6.56 13.21 -15.72
CA ALA A 62 -6.72 13.96 -16.96
C ALA A 62 -6.08 15.36 -16.93
N ALA A 63 -5.83 15.90 -15.74
CA ALA A 63 -5.39 17.28 -15.56
C ALA A 63 -4.08 17.34 -14.78
N GLU A 64 -3.18 18.23 -15.19
CA GLU A 64 -1.96 18.47 -14.44
C GLU A 64 -2.30 19.01 -13.03
N PRO A 65 -1.73 18.43 -11.96
CA PRO A 65 -1.89 18.93 -10.60
C PRO A 65 -1.42 20.38 -10.43
N ARG A 66 -2.33 21.36 -10.50
CA ARG A 66 -2.00 22.75 -10.17
C ARG A 66 -1.48 22.85 -8.73
N TRP A 67 -0.22 23.23 -8.55
CA TRP A 67 0.36 23.44 -7.21
C TRP A 67 -0.14 24.75 -6.59
N ARG A 68 -0.54 24.68 -5.31
CA ARG A 68 -0.84 25.87 -4.48
C ARG A 68 -0.08 25.77 -3.17
N LEU A 69 0.45 26.88 -2.67
CA LEU A 69 1.26 26.93 -1.44
C LEU A 69 0.53 26.32 -0.22
N GLY A 70 -0.79 26.52 -0.12
CA GLY A 70 -1.64 25.92 0.92
C GLY A 70 -1.82 24.39 0.83
N GLU A 71 -1.35 23.75 -0.25
CA GLU A 71 -1.47 22.30 -0.50
C GLU A 71 -0.20 21.52 -0.18
N THR A 72 0.86 22.22 0.23
CA THR A 72 2.17 21.66 0.50
C THR A 72 2.11 20.54 1.55
N GLN A 73 1.19 20.62 2.52
CA GLN A 73 1.04 19.59 3.55
C GLN A 73 0.49 18.25 3.02
N SER A 74 -0.45 18.28 2.07
CA SER A 74 -1.05 17.09 1.46
C SER A 74 -0.15 16.40 0.43
N ARG A 75 0.92 17.08 -0.01
CA ARG A 75 1.81 16.67 -1.10
C ARG A 75 3.14 16.05 -0.62
N ARG A 76 3.23 15.64 0.65
CA ARG A 76 4.51 15.18 1.22
C ARG A 76 4.81 13.74 0.83
N TRP A 77 6.07 13.49 0.44
CA TRP A 77 6.56 12.13 0.20
C TRP A 77 6.58 11.30 1.50
N LEU A 78 7.18 11.84 2.58
CA LEU A 78 7.11 11.29 3.93
C LEU A 78 6.25 12.20 4.82
N PRO A 79 4.98 11.83 5.10
CA PRO A 79 4.03 12.76 5.72
C PRO A 79 4.23 12.95 7.23
N HIS A 80 5.06 12.14 7.89
CA HIS A 80 5.17 12.14 9.35
C HIS A 80 6.60 11.84 9.85
N PHE A 81 6.96 12.42 10.99
CA PHE A 81 8.26 12.24 11.65
C PHE A 81 8.61 10.77 11.95
N ASN A 82 7.61 9.95 12.26
CA ASN A 82 7.84 8.53 12.58
C ASN A 82 8.48 7.74 11.43
N TYR A 83 8.26 8.13 10.16
CA TYR A 83 8.95 7.50 9.04
C TYR A 83 10.44 7.86 9.03
N THR A 84 10.79 9.14 9.22
CA THR A 84 12.19 9.57 9.27
C THR A 84 12.90 8.96 10.48
N TRP A 85 12.24 8.93 11.64
CA TRP A 85 12.72 8.21 12.82
C TRP A 85 13.03 6.74 12.51
N GLY A 86 12.10 6.05 11.86
CA GLY A 86 12.29 4.66 11.48
C GLY A 86 13.48 4.47 10.54
N TYR A 87 13.67 5.34 9.54
CA TYR A 87 14.78 5.22 8.59
C TYR A 87 16.13 5.43 9.29
N PHE A 88 16.24 6.40 10.19
CA PHE A 88 17.46 6.56 11.00
C PHE A 88 17.65 5.41 11.99
N SER A 89 16.57 4.84 12.53
CA SER A 89 16.65 3.65 13.40
C SER A 89 17.18 2.41 12.67
N LYS A 90 17.05 2.34 11.33
CA LYS A 90 17.68 1.31 10.51
C LYS A 90 19.20 1.43 10.49
N VAL A 91 19.71 2.67 10.45
CA VAL A 91 21.14 2.98 10.33
C VAL A 91 21.82 2.99 11.70
N ILE A 92 21.13 3.54 12.70
CA ILE A 92 21.61 3.68 14.07
C ILE A 92 20.61 2.97 14.99
N GLN A 93 21.05 1.89 15.63
CA GLN A 93 20.19 1.16 16.57
C GLN A 93 19.84 2.04 17.79
N PRO A 94 18.56 2.14 18.18
CA PRO A 94 18.11 2.92 19.33
C PRO A 94 18.34 2.20 20.67
N SER A 95 19.54 1.65 20.88
CA SER A 95 19.89 0.81 22.05
C SER A 95 20.26 1.58 23.32
N SER A 96 20.52 2.89 23.23
CA SER A 96 20.85 3.74 24.38
C SER A 96 20.24 5.13 24.24
N PHE A 97 20.16 5.86 25.36
CA PHE A 97 19.60 7.21 25.39
C PHE A 97 20.31 8.18 24.44
N LEU A 98 21.65 8.21 24.45
CA LEU A 98 22.43 9.09 23.57
C LEU A 98 22.19 8.79 22.08
N ARG A 99 22.09 7.51 21.72
CA ARG A 99 21.75 7.09 20.34
C ARG A 99 20.33 7.51 19.97
N ARG A 100 19.36 7.35 20.87
CA ARG A 100 17.97 7.82 20.66
C ARG A 100 17.91 9.33 20.47
N LEU A 101 18.67 10.10 21.24
CA LEU A 101 18.77 11.55 21.09
C LEU A 101 19.37 11.92 19.73
N ALA A 102 20.45 11.24 19.30
CA ALA A 102 21.05 11.46 17.98
C ALA A 102 20.10 11.10 16.82
N ILE A 103 19.38 9.97 16.92
CA ILE A 103 18.35 9.59 15.95
C ILE A 103 17.26 10.66 15.92
N TRP A 104 16.83 11.16 17.07
CA TRP A 104 15.80 12.19 17.17
C TRP A 104 16.22 13.48 16.44
N THR A 105 17.43 13.98 16.72
CA THR A 105 17.93 15.23 16.12
C THR A 105 18.08 15.08 14.60
N LEU A 106 18.70 13.99 14.13
CA LEU A 106 18.85 13.71 12.69
C LEU A 106 17.49 13.56 12.00
N SER A 107 16.53 12.89 12.65
CA SER A 107 15.18 12.72 12.14
C SER A 107 14.43 14.04 12.05
N CYS A 108 14.58 14.94 13.03
CA CYS A 108 13.98 16.27 13.01
C CYS A 108 14.53 17.09 11.84
N LEU A 109 15.86 17.11 11.67
CA LEU A 109 16.51 17.83 10.58
C LEU A 109 16.10 17.29 9.21
N MET A 110 16.10 15.96 9.04
CA MET A 110 15.67 15.34 7.79
C MET A 110 14.18 15.54 7.52
N HIS A 111 13.33 15.42 8.54
CA HIS A 111 11.90 15.65 8.37
C HIS A 111 11.64 17.09 7.90
N LEU A 112 12.32 18.07 8.51
CA LEU A 112 12.24 19.47 8.10
C LEU A 112 12.77 19.67 6.67
N PHE A 113 13.90 19.06 6.32
CA PHE A 113 14.46 19.14 4.97
C PHE A 113 13.47 18.58 3.93
N MET A 114 12.95 17.38 4.16
CA MET A 114 11.97 16.75 3.26
C MET A 114 10.67 17.52 3.20
N TRP A 115 10.25 18.12 4.32
CA TRP A 115 9.08 18.98 4.39
C TRP A 115 9.20 20.20 3.48
N LEU A 116 10.38 20.82 3.44
CA LEU A 116 10.66 22.00 2.62
C LEU A 116 10.91 21.65 1.15
N GLN A 117 11.60 20.55 0.87
CA GLN A 117 12.23 20.33 -0.45
C GLN A 117 11.58 19.23 -1.30
N LEU A 118 10.90 18.24 -0.70
CA LEU A 118 10.44 17.03 -1.39
C LEU A 118 8.92 16.94 -1.43
N HIS A 119 8.34 17.37 -2.55
CA HIS A 119 6.90 17.29 -2.79
C HIS A 119 6.59 16.25 -3.85
N CYS A 120 5.64 15.38 -3.55
CA CYS A 120 4.95 14.52 -4.52
C CYS A 120 3.72 15.29 -5.03
N SER A 121 3.56 15.41 -6.34
CA SER A 121 2.39 16.05 -6.92
C SER A 121 1.11 15.27 -6.57
N VAL A 122 0.17 15.92 -5.89
CA VAL A 122 -1.22 15.46 -5.72
C VAL A 122 -2.06 16.23 -6.72
N ALA A 123 -2.76 15.54 -7.62
CA ALA A 123 -3.74 16.12 -8.52
C ALA A 123 -5.16 15.84 -8.05
N GLN A 124 -6.11 16.49 -8.72
CA GLN A 124 -7.53 16.31 -8.48
C GLN A 124 -7.91 14.81 -8.53
N ALA A 125 -8.93 14.43 -7.77
CA ALA A 125 -9.51 13.08 -7.76
C ALA A 125 -10.30 12.80 -9.05
N ILE A 126 -9.65 12.99 -10.19
CA ILE A 126 -10.23 12.79 -11.52
C ILE A 126 -9.43 11.66 -12.14
N LEU A 127 -10.02 10.47 -12.23
CA LEU A 127 -9.52 9.44 -13.12
C LEU A 127 -9.64 9.92 -14.55
N VAL A 128 -8.68 9.56 -15.41
CA VAL A 128 -8.74 9.89 -16.84
C VAL A 128 -10.11 9.43 -17.40
N PRO A 129 -10.83 10.30 -18.12
CA PRO A 129 -12.08 9.93 -18.77
C PRO A 129 -11.83 8.81 -19.77
N VAL A 130 -12.78 7.89 -19.88
CA VAL A 130 -12.71 6.77 -20.83
C VAL A 130 -12.53 7.36 -22.23
N SER A 131 -11.45 7.00 -22.93
CA SER A 131 -11.31 7.41 -24.33
C SER A 131 -12.40 6.72 -25.15
N GLU A 132 -13.11 7.46 -26.01
CA GLU A 132 -14.12 6.90 -26.92
C GLU A 132 -13.54 5.88 -27.93
N GLN A 133 -12.21 5.78 -28.04
CA GLN A 133 -11.56 4.83 -28.92
C GLN A 133 -11.14 3.54 -28.20
N GLY A 134 -12.09 2.60 -28.10
CA GLY A 134 -11.79 1.18 -28.29
C GLY A 134 -11.61 0.29 -27.05
N LYS A 135 -12.62 -0.57 -26.84
CA LYS A 135 -12.58 -1.95 -26.27
C LYS A 135 -12.48 -2.21 -24.76
N ASN A 136 -12.22 -1.23 -23.88
CA ASN A 136 -12.36 -1.46 -22.44
C ASN A 136 -13.53 -0.69 -21.84
N SER A 137 -14.28 -1.32 -20.95
CA SER A 137 -15.51 -0.84 -20.29
C SER A 137 -15.30 0.35 -19.33
N GLY A 138 -14.29 1.19 -19.57
CA GLY A 138 -13.87 2.27 -18.66
C GLY A 138 -13.16 1.83 -17.39
N ARG A 139 -12.94 0.52 -17.22
CA ARG A 139 -12.25 -0.09 -16.08
C ARG A 139 -10.73 -0.07 -16.31
N LEU A 140 -9.98 0.15 -15.23
CA LEU A 140 -8.52 0.24 -15.22
C LEU A 140 -7.91 -1.01 -14.57
N PRO A 141 -6.83 -1.57 -15.14
CA PRO A 141 -6.08 -2.65 -14.49
C PRO A 141 -5.45 -2.15 -13.18
N VAL A 142 -5.30 -3.06 -12.22
CA VAL A 142 -4.81 -2.74 -10.88
C VAL A 142 -3.52 -3.47 -10.56
N VAL A 143 -2.56 -2.77 -9.97
CA VAL A 143 -1.32 -3.34 -9.43
C VAL A 143 -1.24 -3.09 -7.93
N ILE A 144 -1.28 -4.14 -7.12
CA ILE A 144 -0.98 -4.03 -5.69
C ILE A 144 0.54 -4.02 -5.52
N PHE A 145 1.08 -3.03 -4.81
CA PHE A 145 2.52 -2.90 -4.56
C PHE A 145 2.88 -3.20 -3.10
N CYS A 146 3.79 -4.15 -2.89
CA CYS A 146 4.27 -4.57 -1.57
C CYS A 146 5.69 -4.05 -1.31
N HIS A 147 5.88 -3.28 -0.22
CA HIS A 147 7.18 -2.73 0.14
C HIS A 147 8.11 -3.79 0.76
N GLY A 148 9.43 -3.57 0.61
CA GLY A 148 10.46 -4.38 1.27
C GLY A 148 10.57 -4.14 2.78
N MET A 149 11.52 -4.81 3.43
CA MET A 149 11.78 -4.60 4.84
C MET A 149 12.37 -3.19 5.09
N TRP A 150 12.00 -2.57 6.21
CA TRP A 150 12.34 -1.18 6.54
C TRP A 150 11.87 -0.13 5.52
N ALA A 151 10.90 -0.47 4.67
CA ALA A 151 10.23 0.47 3.77
C ALA A 151 8.79 0.74 4.25
N CYS A 152 8.02 1.54 3.51
CA CYS A 152 6.61 1.79 3.75
C CYS A 152 5.88 2.09 2.42
N ARG A 153 4.57 2.39 2.48
CA ARG A 153 3.74 2.63 1.29
C ARG A 153 4.21 3.80 0.41
N THR A 154 5.11 4.65 0.89
CA THR A 154 5.61 5.80 0.13
C THR A 154 7.03 5.59 -0.42
N THR A 155 7.78 4.58 0.01
CA THR A 155 9.18 4.39 -0.41
C THR A 155 9.33 4.25 -1.93
N TYR A 156 8.38 3.58 -2.58
CA TYR A 156 8.43 3.25 -4.01
C TYR A 156 7.59 4.20 -4.89
N THR A 157 7.40 5.45 -4.45
CA THR A 157 6.55 6.43 -5.17
C THR A 157 6.93 6.58 -6.64
N ILE A 158 8.21 6.60 -7.00
CA ILE A 158 8.63 6.72 -8.42
C ILE A 158 8.07 5.56 -9.25
N ALA A 159 8.30 4.31 -8.82
CA ALA A 159 7.81 3.14 -9.54
C ALA A 159 6.27 3.08 -9.59
N CYS A 160 5.60 3.48 -8.51
CA CYS A 160 4.14 3.52 -8.47
C CYS A 160 3.57 4.61 -9.39
N CYS A 161 4.19 5.79 -9.40
CA CYS A 161 3.78 6.86 -10.32
C CYS A 161 4.05 6.48 -11.76
N ASP A 162 5.16 5.83 -12.06
CA ASP A 162 5.48 5.40 -13.41
C ASP A 162 4.42 4.43 -13.96
N MET A 163 4.05 3.40 -13.20
CA MET A 163 2.94 2.51 -13.56
C MET A 163 1.62 3.28 -13.70
N ALA A 164 1.28 4.15 -12.76
CA ALA A 164 0.04 4.93 -12.84
C ALA A 164 -0.01 5.81 -14.09
N SER A 165 1.12 6.37 -14.53
CA SER A 165 1.21 7.19 -15.76
C SER A 165 0.95 6.40 -17.04
N HIS A 166 0.98 5.07 -16.98
CA HIS A 166 0.65 4.15 -18.08
C HIS A 166 -0.80 3.63 -18.01
N GLY A 167 -1.62 4.14 -17.08
CA GLY A 167 -3.05 3.83 -17.03
C GLY A 167 -3.44 2.77 -16.01
N TYR A 168 -2.58 2.47 -15.03
CA TYR A 168 -2.87 1.51 -13.95
C TYR A 168 -3.35 2.23 -12.68
N ILE A 169 -4.27 1.63 -11.94
CA ILE A 169 -4.45 1.97 -10.52
C ILE A 169 -3.40 1.20 -9.72
N VAL A 170 -2.53 1.87 -9.00
CA VAL A 170 -1.49 1.24 -8.17
C VAL A 170 -1.83 1.41 -6.70
N VAL A 171 -1.89 0.31 -5.96
CA VAL A 171 -2.25 0.28 -4.54
C VAL A 171 -1.02 -0.10 -3.72
N ALA A 172 -0.30 0.89 -3.19
CA ALA A 172 0.84 0.64 -2.32
C ALA A 172 0.36 0.39 -0.88
N VAL A 173 0.58 -0.82 -0.39
CA VAL A 173 0.11 -1.29 0.92
C VAL A 173 1.13 -0.93 2.01
N GLU A 174 0.69 -0.44 3.17
CA GLU A 174 1.53 -0.30 4.36
C GLU A 174 1.31 -1.48 5.30
N HIS A 175 2.22 -2.44 5.27
CA HIS A 175 2.09 -3.66 6.06
C HIS A 175 2.24 -3.39 7.56
N MET A 176 1.37 -3.99 8.37
CA MET A 176 1.31 -3.81 9.83
C MET A 176 1.99 -4.97 10.57
N ASP A 177 2.79 -5.77 9.87
CA ASP A 177 3.54 -6.92 10.37
C ASP A 177 4.81 -6.57 11.15
N GLY A 178 5.09 -5.27 11.33
CA GLY A 178 6.32 -4.80 11.96
C GLY A 178 7.55 -4.92 11.06
N SER A 179 7.39 -5.14 9.76
CA SER A 179 8.51 -5.06 8.80
C SER A 179 8.62 -3.67 8.16
N ALA A 180 7.58 -2.84 8.27
CA ALA A 180 7.61 -1.47 7.81
C ALA A 180 8.55 -0.61 8.68
N VAL A 181 9.08 0.46 8.10
CA VAL A 181 9.87 1.45 8.84
C VAL A 181 9.06 2.08 9.98
N ALA A 182 7.80 2.35 9.67
CA ALA A 182 6.72 2.71 10.57
C ALA A 182 5.41 2.44 9.82
N ALA A 183 4.38 1.98 10.52
CA ALA A 183 3.04 1.81 9.99
C ALA A 183 2.02 2.49 10.90
N LYS A 184 1.15 3.32 10.33
CA LYS A 184 0.10 4.02 11.09
C LYS A 184 -1.18 3.21 11.05
N TYR A 185 -1.79 2.94 12.19
CA TYR A 185 -3.09 2.24 12.24
C TYR A 185 -4.02 2.86 13.27
N ARG A 186 -5.29 2.44 13.27
CA ARG A 186 -6.25 2.76 14.32
C ARG A 186 -6.56 1.52 15.14
N ASP A 187 -6.53 1.66 16.46
CA ASP A 187 -7.02 0.60 17.33
C ASP A 187 -8.56 0.51 17.30
N GLY A 188 -9.12 -0.53 17.93
CA GLY A 188 -10.58 -0.72 18.02
C GLY A 188 -11.34 0.43 18.70
N LYS A 189 -10.64 1.39 19.31
CA LYS A 189 -11.21 2.61 19.89
C LYS A 189 -11.04 3.83 18.96
N GLY A 190 -10.64 3.61 17.71
CA GLY A 190 -10.40 4.64 16.70
C GLY A 190 -9.14 5.49 16.92
N ARG A 191 -8.31 5.18 17.93
CA ARG A 191 -7.13 5.99 18.26
C ARG A 191 -6.00 5.69 17.29
N ARG A 192 -5.35 6.73 16.79
CA ARG A 192 -4.18 6.62 15.93
C ARG A 192 -3.00 6.07 16.73
N LYS A 193 -2.43 4.98 16.27
CA LYS A 193 -1.22 4.34 16.80
C LYS A 193 -0.22 4.09 15.70
N TRP A 194 1.01 3.80 16.12
CA TRP A 194 2.13 3.52 15.24
C TRP A 194 2.77 2.19 15.63
N ILE A 195 3.07 1.39 14.61
CA ILE A 195 3.90 0.19 14.72
C ILE A 195 5.25 0.58 14.12
N THR A 196 6.31 0.49 14.91
CA THR A 196 7.68 0.64 14.40
C THR A 196 8.23 -0.72 13.96
N HIS A 197 9.35 -0.72 13.26
CA HIS A 197 9.99 -1.94 12.82
C HIS A 197 10.30 -2.88 14.02
N ALA A 198 9.80 -4.10 13.95
CA ALA A 198 10.03 -5.14 14.93
C ALA A 198 11.51 -5.56 14.92
N GLY A 199 12.15 -5.52 16.08
CA GLY A 199 13.58 -5.77 16.19
C GLY A 199 14.45 -4.60 15.75
N ALA A 200 13.93 -3.36 15.71
CA ALA A 200 14.76 -2.17 15.46
C ALA A 200 15.93 -2.01 16.45
N GLU A 201 15.80 -2.54 17.66
CA GLU A 201 16.81 -2.46 18.72
C GLU A 201 17.89 -3.55 18.64
N ARG A 202 17.77 -4.50 17.70
CA ARG A 202 18.73 -5.59 17.50
C ARG A 202 19.28 -5.59 16.06
N PRO A 203 20.46 -6.18 15.81
CA PRO A 203 20.94 -6.46 14.47
C PRO A 203 19.92 -7.20 13.60
N PHE A 204 19.97 -6.95 12.29
CA PHE A 204 19.03 -7.53 11.33
C PHE A 204 19.07 -9.06 11.35
N ASP A 205 20.28 -9.63 11.34
CA ASP A 205 20.55 -11.07 11.28
C ASP A 205 20.21 -11.81 12.59
N ASP A 206 20.09 -11.09 13.71
CA ASP A 206 19.72 -11.65 15.01
C ASP A 206 18.21 -11.98 15.11
N THR A 207 17.41 -11.56 14.12
CA THR A 207 15.99 -11.93 14.08
C THR A 207 15.84 -13.30 13.44
N PRO A 208 15.31 -14.31 14.15
CA PRO A 208 15.13 -15.65 13.60
C PRO A 208 14.30 -15.62 12.32
N ILE A 209 14.69 -16.43 11.34
CA ILE A 209 13.97 -16.47 10.05
C ILE A 209 12.51 -16.87 10.23
N ALA A 210 12.19 -17.73 11.22
CA ALA A 210 10.82 -18.10 11.58
C ALA A 210 9.94 -16.89 11.95
N ASP A 211 10.50 -15.85 12.57
CA ASP A 211 9.75 -14.62 12.84
C ASP A 211 9.49 -13.83 11.56
N ARG A 212 10.43 -13.85 10.60
CA ARG A 212 10.23 -13.26 9.27
C ARG A 212 9.16 -14.00 8.49
N SER A 213 9.11 -15.32 8.62
CA SER A 213 8.05 -16.13 8.04
C SER A 213 6.69 -15.86 8.67
N LYS A 214 6.61 -15.56 9.98
CA LYS A 214 5.35 -15.09 10.61
C LYS A 214 4.92 -13.73 10.03
N GLN A 215 5.86 -12.81 9.84
CA GLN A 215 5.62 -11.52 9.17
C GLN A 215 5.06 -11.73 7.76
N LEU A 216 5.65 -12.63 6.98
CA LEU A 216 5.19 -12.98 5.64
C LEU A 216 3.74 -13.49 5.66
N ARG A 217 3.41 -14.46 6.52
CA ARG A 217 2.02 -14.96 6.67
C ARG A 217 1.03 -13.83 6.96
N LYS A 218 1.41 -12.89 7.84
CA LYS A 218 0.57 -11.72 8.14
C LYS A 218 0.38 -10.83 6.92
N ARG A 219 1.43 -10.56 6.13
CA ARG A 219 1.31 -9.80 4.86
C ARG A 219 0.36 -10.47 3.88
N ILE A 220 0.35 -11.80 3.79
CA ILE A 220 -0.60 -12.53 2.93
C ILE A 220 -2.05 -12.36 3.41
N SER A 221 -2.28 -12.43 4.73
CA SER A 221 -3.60 -12.17 5.30
C SER A 221 -4.06 -10.73 5.06
N GLU A 222 -3.17 -9.76 5.21
CA GLU A 222 -3.42 -8.35 4.90
C GLU A 222 -3.78 -8.15 3.42
N LEU A 223 -3.08 -8.81 2.50
CA LEU A 223 -3.33 -8.69 1.06
C LEU A 223 -4.68 -9.24 0.64
N ARG A 224 -5.12 -10.37 1.19
CA ARG A 224 -6.46 -10.90 0.91
C ARG A 224 -7.54 -9.86 1.23
N LYS A 225 -7.41 -9.20 2.38
CA LYS A 225 -8.31 -8.11 2.79
C LYS A 225 -8.20 -6.88 1.88
N VAL A 226 -7.01 -6.56 1.37
CA VAL A 226 -6.85 -5.49 0.37
C VAL A 226 -7.61 -5.83 -0.91
N VAL A 227 -7.54 -7.07 -1.39
CA VAL A 227 -8.29 -7.50 -2.57
C VAL A 227 -9.80 -7.43 -2.31
N ASP A 228 -10.27 -7.87 -1.14
CA ASP A 228 -11.69 -7.76 -0.75
C ASP A 228 -12.15 -6.28 -0.74
N ILE A 229 -11.32 -5.37 -0.21
CA ILE A 229 -11.61 -3.93 -0.23
C ILE A 229 -11.67 -3.36 -1.66
N LEU A 230 -10.83 -3.84 -2.58
CA LEU A 230 -10.88 -3.40 -3.98
C LEU A 230 -12.18 -3.85 -4.68
N GLU A 231 -12.65 -5.07 -4.41
CA GLU A 231 -13.97 -5.56 -4.87
C GLU A 231 -15.10 -4.71 -4.30
N MET A 232 -15.02 -4.34 -3.02
CA MET A 232 -16.02 -3.51 -2.35
C MET A 232 -15.99 -2.04 -2.84
N LEU A 233 -14.82 -1.52 -3.19
CA LEU A 233 -14.68 -0.18 -3.79
C LEU A 233 -15.29 -0.17 -5.20
N ASP A 234 -15.03 -1.20 -6.01
CA ASP A 234 -15.57 -1.33 -7.36
C ASP A 234 -17.10 -1.45 -7.37
N SER A 235 -17.65 -2.27 -6.49
CA SER A 235 -19.10 -2.48 -6.34
C SER A 235 -19.84 -1.31 -5.67
N GLY A 236 -19.10 -0.34 -5.11
CA GLY A 236 -19.68 0.82 -4.44
C GLY A 236 -20.18 0.55 -3.01
N LEU A 237 -19.75 -0.54 -2.39
CA LEU A 237 -20.10 -0.90 -1.00
C LEU A 237 -19.31 -0.06 0.03
N VAL A 238 -18.11 0.42 -0.34
CA VAL A 238 -17.31 1.32 0.50
C VAL A 238 -17.76 2.76 0.30
N ARG A 239 -18.30 3.38 1.36
CA ARG A 239 -18.70 4.80 1.36
C ARG A 239 -17.54 5.71 1.76
N GLN A 240 -17.61 6.99 1.38
CA GLN A 240 -16.55 7.96 1.72
C GLN A 240 -16.32 8.09 3.24
N LYS A 241 -17.39 7.91 4.05
CA LYS A 241 -17.31 7.92 5.51
C LYS A 241 -16.45 6.79 6.09
N SER A 242 -16.26 5.71 5.35
CA SER A 242 -15.44 4.55 5.74
C SER A 242 -13.95 4.85 5.63
N ASN A 243 -13.57 5.89 4.87
CA ASN A 243 -12.20 6.39 4.86
C ASN A 243 -11.93 7.25 6.13
N ALA A 244 -10.94 6.85 6.91
CA ALA A 244 -10.46 7.55 8.09
C ALA A 244 -9.51 8.71 7.76
N VAL A 245 -8.98 8.74 6.54
CA VAL A 245 -8.14 9.84 6.03
C VAL A 245 -9.02 11.04 5.68
N ARG A 246 -8.62 12.24 6.09
CA ARG A 246 -9.35 13.50 5.86
C ARG A 246 -8.50 14.48 5.07
N GLY A 247 -9.16 15.49 4.50
CA GLY A 247 -8.54 16.55 3.72
C GLY A 247 -8.10 16.06 2.33
N ARG A 248 -7.21 16.81 1.68
CA ARG A 248 -6.81 16.59 0.28
C ARG A 248 -6.01 15.30 0.02
N ALA A 249 -5.51 14.65 1.07
CA ALA A 249 -4.87 13.34 0.96
C ALA A 249 -5.90 12.19 1.06
N SER A 250 -7.18 12.46 1.30
CA SER A 250 -8.24 11.45 1.36
C SER A 250 -8.56 10.96 -0.04
N LEU A 251 -8.58 9.64 -0.23
CA LEU A 251 -9.12 9.01 -1.43
C LEU A 251 -10.61 9.32 -1.55
N ASP A 252 -11.03 9.86 -2.70
CA ASP A 252 -12.42 9.88 -3.12
C ASP A 252 -12.81 8.46 -3.55
N VAL A 253 -13.55 7.75 -2.71
CA VAL A 253 -13.90 6.34 -2.99
C VAL A 253 -14.93 6.23 -4.11
N GLY A 254 -15.75 7.27 -4.32
CA GLY A 254 -16.79 7.27 -5.36
C GLY A 254 -16.20 7.24 -6.76
N MET A 255 -14.99 7.79 -6.95
CA MET A 255 -14.31 7.77 -8.25
C MET A 255 -13.92 6.36 -8.70
N LEU A 256 -13.84 5.39 -7.78
CA LEU A 256 -13.41 4.01 -8.06
C LEU A 256 -14.57 3.07 -8.39
N GLN A 257 -15.82 3.48 -8.13
CA GLN A 257 -16.99 2.66 -8.37
C GLN A 257 -17.14 2.34 -9.86
N GLY A 258 -17.18 1.05 -10.20
CA GLY A 258 -17.23 0.55 -11.58
C GLY A 258 -15.99 0.85 -12.43
N ARG A 259 -14.88 1.26 -11.81
CA ARG A 259 -13.64 1.64 -12.51
C ARG A 259 -12.48 0.68 -12.29
N ILE A 260 -12.59 -0.31 -11.40
CA ILE A 260 -11.51 -1.24 -11.09
C ILE A 260 -11.69 -2.51 -11.93
N ASP A 261 -10.72 -2.90 -12.74
CA ASP A 261 -10.78 -4.18 -13.46
C ASP A 261 -10.26 -5.33 -12.58
N MET A 262 -11.17 -6.01 -11.88
CA MET A 262 -10.85 -7.18 -11.05
C MET A 262 -10.36 -8.39 -11.86
N CYS A 263 -10.61 -8.43 -13.17
CA CYS A 263 -10.05 -9.45 -14.06
C CYS A 263 -8.59 -9.17 -14.42
N GLN A 264 -8.12 -7.93 -14.23
CA GLN A 264 -6.75 -7.49 -14.49
C GLN A 264 -6.07 -6.96 -13.22
N LEU A 265 -6.01 -7.84 -12.21
CA LEU A 265 -5.36 -7.56 -10.92
C LEU A 265 -3.99 -8.25 -10.86
N ALA A 266 -2.92 -7.47 -10.75
CA ALA A 266 -1.55 -7.94 -10.60
C ALA A 266 -0.96 -7.56 -9.23
N ILE A 267 0.11 -8.24 -8.82
CA ILE A 267 0.88 -7.89 -7.62
C ILE A 267 2.36 -7.67 -7.94
N ARG A 268 2.95 -6.62 -7.41
CA ARG A 268 4.38 -6.31 -7.56
C ARG A 268 4.99 -6.09 -6.19
N GLY A 269 6.25 -6.45 -6.00
CA GLY A 269 6.94 -6.10 -4.76
C GLY A 269 8.44 -6.27 -4.82
N HIS A 270 9.13 -5.55 -3.93
CA HIS A 270 10.59 -5.51 -3.86
C HIS A 270 11.13 -6.16 -2.58
N SER A 271 12.22 -6.92 -2.67
CA SER A 271 12.87 -7.59 -1.53
C SER A 271 11.87 -8.45 -0.76
N PHE A 272 11.58 -8.15 0.51
CA PHE A 272 10.55 -8.85 1.27
C PHE A 272 9.14 -8.74 0.64
N GLY A 273 8.88 -7.63 -0.05
CA GLY A 273 7.68 -7.44 -0.86
C GLY A 273 7.65 -8.35 -2.09
N GLY A 274 8.80 -8.74 -2.63
CA GLY A 274 8.90 -9.70 -3.74
C GLY A 274 8.48 -11.10 -3.30
N SER A 275 8.96 -11.56 -2.14
CA SER A 275 8.50 -12.82 -1.52
C SER A 275 7.00 -12.78 -1.24
N THR A 276 6.51 -11.63 -0.78
CA THR A 276 5.08 -11.41 -0.54
C THR A 276 4.28 -11.54 -1.85
N ALA A 277 4.74 -10.91 -2.93
CA ALA A 277 4.10 -10.97 -4.25
C ALA A 277 4.01 -12.40 -4.80
N ILE A 278 5.11 -13.16 -4.72
CA ILE A 278 5.18 -14.56 -5.16
C ILE A 278 4.15 -15.40 -4.41
N VAL A 279 4.19 -15.35 -3.07
CA VAL A 279 3.34 -16.17 -2.22
C VAL A 279 1.87 -15.80 -2.37
N ALA A 280 1.54 -14.50 -2.38
CA ALA A 280 0.16 -14.05 -2.51
C ALA A 280 -0.43 -14.49 -3.85
N CYS A 281 0.32 -14.31 -4.95
CA CYS A 281 -0.13 -14.73 -6.28
C CYS A 281 -0.32 -16.25 -6.39
N GLY A 282 0.52 -17.03 -5.70
CA GLY A 282 0.36 -18.49 -5.64
C GLY A 282 -0.85 -18.96 -4.83
N LEU A 283 -1.41 -18.11 -3.95
CA LEU A 283 -2.51 -18.48 -3.05
C LEU A 283 -3.86 -17.85 -3.37
N ASP A 284 -3.88 -16.67 -3.98
CA ASP A 284 -5.10 -15.94 -4.30
C ASP A 284 -5.24 -15.83 -5.83
N LYS A 285 -6.12 -16.65 -6.41
CA LYS A 285 -6.35 -16.74 -7.87
C LYS A 285 -6.96 -15.48 -8.49
N ARG A 286 -7.39 -14.52 -7.66
CA ARG A 286 -7.80 -13.19 -8.13
C ARG A 286 -6.59 -12.41 -8.67
N LEU A 287 -5.40 -12.64 -8.11
CA LEU A 287 -4.13 -12.13 -8.63
C LEU A 287 -3.71 -12.92 -9.88
N LYS A 288 -3.56 -12.24 -11.02
CA LYS A 288 -3.33 -12.87 -12.33
C LYS A 288 -1.85 -13.05 -12.69
N CYS A 289 -1.00 -12.17 -12.16
CA CYS A 289 0.44 -12.27 -12.33
C CYS A 289 1.15 -11.58 -11.17
N CYS A 290 2.43 -11.94 -10.98
CA CYS A 290 3.30 -11.29 -10.02
C CYS A 290 4.63 -10.82 -10.64
N ILE A 291 5.13 -9.70 -10.14
CA ILE A 291 6.48 -9.18 -10.44
C ILE A 291 7.24 -9.09 -9.12
N ALA A 292 8.27 -9.90 -8.98
CA ALA A 292 9.09 -9.99 -7.78
C ALA A 292 10.48 -9.41 -8.04
N GLU A 293 10.78 -8.25 -7.46
CA GLU A 293 12.00 -7.51 -7.70
C GLU A 293 12.99 -7.78 -6.57
N ASP A 294 14.15 -8.33 -6.92
CA ASP A 294 15.22 -8.65 -5.98
C ASP A 294 14.70 -9.41 -4.74
N ALA A 295 13.92 -10.46 -4.99
CA ALA A 295 13.11 -11.11 -3.98
C ALA A 295 13.94 -11.77 -2.88
N TRP A 296 13.55 -11.56 -1.63
CA TRP A 296 14.20 -12.20 -0.49
C TRP A 296 13.53 -13.54 -0.17
N PHE A 297 14.10 -14.66 -0.63
CA PHE A 297 13.44 -15.96 -0.56
C PHE A 297 13.42 -16.63 0.83
N GLN A 298 14.37 -16.32 1.72
CA GLN A 298 14.55 -17.04 2.99
C GLN A 298 13.28 -17.08 3.90
N PRO A 299 12.43 -16.04 3.97
CA PRO A 299 11.20 -16.09 4.77
C PRO A 299 10.09 -17.00 4.21
N ILE A 300 10.25 -17.52 2.99
CA ILE A 300 9.31 -18.49 2.41
C ILE A 300 9.67 -19.87 2.99
N GLU A 301 8.93 -20.31 4.01
CA GLU A 301 9.11 -21.64 4.59
C GLU A 301 8.68 -22.73 3.58
N GLN A 302 9.40 -23.86 3.56
CA GLN A 302 9.13 -25.00 2.66
C GLN A 302 7.77 -25.68 2.87
N VAL A 303 7.06 -25.42 3.98
CA VAL A 303 5.98 -26.29 4.48
C VAL A 303 4.56 -25.72 4.34
N ILE A 304 4.35 -24.50 3.85
CA ILE A 304 3.07 -23.79 4.13
C ILE A 304 2.12 -23.55 2.95
N TYR A 305 2.07 -24.39 1.92
CA TYR A 305 0.96 -24.27 0.96
C TYR A 305 0.28 -25.61 0.67
N PRO A 306 -0.46 -26.20 1.64
CA PRO A 306 -1.38 -27.30 1.34
C PRO A 306 -2.38 -26.96 0.22
N MET A 307 -2.68 -25.66 0.01
CA MET A 307 -3.50 -25.21 -1.12
C MET A 307 -2.80 -25.34 -2.47
N ALA A 308 -1.46 -25.23 -2.52
CA ALA A 308 -0.70 -25.49 -3.74
C ALA A 308 -0.59 -27.00 -4.01
N SER A 309 -0.41 -27.83 -2.96
CA SER A 309 -0.31 -29.29 -3.12
C SER A 309 -1.64 -29.96 -3.48
N ARG A 310 -2.79 -29.46 -2.98
CA ARG A 310 -4.13 -29.96 -3.40
C ARG A 310 -4.45 -29.70 -4.88
N GLN A 311 -3.71 -28.83 -5.57
CA GLN A 311 -3.90 -28.57 -7.00
C GLN A 311 -3.02 -29.42 -7.92
N CYS A 312 -2.06 -30.18 -7.37
CA CYS A 312 -1.23 -31.09 -8.16
C CYS A 312 -1.83 -32.50 -8.31
N ASP A 313 -2.92 -32.82 -7.59
CA ASP A 313 -3.70 -34.05 -7.77
C ASP A 313 -4.67 -33.96 -8.97
N CYS A 314 -4.19 -33.47 -10.11
CA CYS A 314 -4.83 -33.79 -11.39
C CYS A 314 -4.44 -35.23 -11.72
N LYS A 315 -5.36 -36.15 -11.39
CA LYS A 315 -5.34 -37.55 -11.81
C LYS A 315 -4.79 -37.67 -13.24
N LEU A 316 -3.62 -38.29 -13.37
CA LEU A 316 -3.23 -38.98 -14.59
C LEU A 316 -4.29 -40.07 -14.80
N HIS A 317 -5.31 -39.76 -15.60
CA HIS A 317 -6.10 -40.78 -16.24
C HIS A 317 -5.19 -41.48 -17.25
N ASN A 318 -4.58 -42.59 -16.81
CA ASN A 318 -3.98 -43.54 -17.73
C ASN A 318 -5.08 -44.03 -18.67
N SER A 319 -4.79 -43.87 -19.95
CA SER A 319 -5.50 -44.46 -21.09
C SER A 319 -5.37 -45.98 -21.05
#